data_AF-A0A1U9LCA7-F1
#
_entry.id   AF-A0A1U9LCA7-F1
#
_cell.length_a   1.000
_cell.length_b   1.000
_cell.length_c   1.000
_cell.angle_alpha   90.00
_cell.angle_beta   90.00
_cell.angle_gamma   90.00
#
_symmetry.space_group_name_H-M   'P 1'
#
loop_
_entity.id
_entity.type
_entity.pdbx_description
1 polymer ?
#
loop_
_entity_poly.entity_id
_entity_poly.type
_entity_poly.pdbx_seq_one_letter_code
_entity_poly.pdbx_strand_id
1 'polypeptide(L)'
;MNVKRMRTRNHRPSGGSGGTSRHLNGQIPMNRNHVFDSHGPDVRVRGTAQQLFEKYLQHGRDATGAGDRVAAEAYFQHAEHYFRIMNAMAQAAQQSQQERAERQSARQSSRAQMNAAEEADEGHREAEDAQSAQHDNEPQPELSE
;
A
#
# COMPACT_ATOMS: atom_id res chain seq x y z
N MET A 1 -29.88 43.17 24.93
CA MET A 1 -29.55 43.15 23.50
C MET A 1 -29.09 41.75 23.10
N ASN A 2 -29.88 41.04 22.29
CA ASN A 2 -29.61 39.67 21.86
C ASN A 2 -28.74 39.69 20.59
N VAL A 3 -27.46 39.37 20.71
CA VAL A 3 -26.55 39.25 19.57
C VAL A 3 -26.91 38.01 18.73
N LYS A 4 -27.65 38.24 17.65
CA LYS A 4 -27.92 37.27 16.58
C LYS A 4 -26.57 36.80 16.01
N ARG A 5 -26.20 35.53 16.26
CA ARG A 5 -25.18 34.84 15.45
C ARG A 5 -25.70 34.79 14.02
N MET A 6 -25.09 35.60 13.16
CA MET A 6 -25.18 35.50 11.70
C MET A 6 -24.83 34.05 11.32
N ARG A 7 -25.85 33.23 11.06
CA ARG A 7 -25.67 31.92 10.45
C ARG A 7 -25.18 32.18 9.04
N THR A 8 -23.92 31.83 8.81
CA THR A 8 -23.24 31.89 7.53
C THR A 8 -24.16 31.37 6.43
N ARG A 9 -24.37 32.25 5.46
CA ARG A 9 -25.22 32.09 4.29
C ARG A 9 -24.78 30.86 3.50
N ASN A 10 -25.76 29.99 3.23
CA ASN A 10 -25.74 28.83 2.34
C ASN A 10 -24.72 28.92 1.19
N HIS A 11 -23.53 28.35 1.39
CA HIS A 11 -22.70 27.89 0.28
C HIS A 11 -23.24 26.52 -0.14
N ARG A 12 -24.15 26.55 -1.11
CA ARG A 12 -24.57 25.37 -1.88
C ARG A 12 -23.34 24.88 -2.67
N PRO A 13 -22.83 23.64 -2.52
CA PRO A 13 -22.07 23.04 -3.58
C PRO A 13 -23.10 22.58 -4.62
N SER A 14 -23.38 23.47 -5.58
CA SER A 14 -24.07 23.11 -6.81
C SER A 14 -23.17 22.13 -7.56
N GLY A 15 -23.79 21.06 -8.09
CA GLY A 15 -23.13 19.88 -8.61
C GLY A 15 -22.05 20.18 -9.66
N GLY A 16 -20.86 19.68 -9.37
CA GLY A 16 -19.85 19.35 -10.36
C GLY A 16 -19.84 17.85 -10.60
N SER A 17 -20.91 17.35 -11.24
CA SER A 17 -20.87 16.05 -11.92
C SER A 17 -19.92 16.20 -13.09
N GLY A 18 -18.74 15.59 -13.00
CA GLY A 18 -17.69 15.75 -14.01
C GLY A 18 -16.36 15.18 -13.56
N GLY A 19 -16.38 14.01 -12.90
CA GLY A 19 -15.18 13.18 -12.70
C GLY A 19 -14.76 12.54 -14.02
N THR A 20 -14.55 13.34 -15.06
CA THR A 20 -14.05 12.88 -16.35
C THR A 20 -12.54 12.83 -16.27
N SER A 21 -12.03 11.60 -16.26
CA SER A 21 -10.74 11.25 -16.86
C SER A 21 -9.49 11.93 -16.28
N ARG A 22 -8.98 11.41 -15.15
CA ARG A 22 -7.60 11.72 -14.72
C ARG A 22 -6.71 10.53 -14.38
N HIS A 23 -7.12 9.28 -14.62
CA HIS A 23 -6.26 8.13 -14.30
C HIS A 23 -6.36 6.96 -15.30
N LEU A 24 -6.40 7.27 -16.60
CA LEU A 24 -6.27 6.25 -17.65
C LEU A 24 -4.81 5.90 -18.01
N ASN A 25 -3.82 6.46 -17.32
CA ASN A 25 -2.41 6.15 -17.58
C ASN A 25 -1.59 6.12 -16.29
N GLY A 26 -1.24 4.91 -15.84
CA GLY A 26 0.06 4.69 -15.20
C GLY A 26 0.14 4.64 -13.68
N GLN A 27 -0.97 4.67 -12.94
CA GLN A 27 -0.86 4.58 -11.48
C GLN A 27 -2.10 3.95 -10.87
N ILE A 28 -2.16 2.62 -10.77
CA ILE A 28 -2.88 2.05 -9.64
C ILE A 28 -2.37 0.68 -9.20
N PRO A 29 -1.94 0.52 -7.92
CA PRO A 29 -2.03 -0.77 -7.25
C PRO A 29 -3.50 -1.00 -6.84
N MET A 30 -4.33 -1.43 -7.79
CA MET A 30 -5.72 -1.81 -7.47
C MET A 30 -5.69 -3.17 -6.75
N ASN A 31 -6.25 -3.22 -5.55
CA ASN A 31 -6.44 -4.48 -4.81
C ASN A 31 -7.28 -5.45 -5.65
N ARG A 32 -6.97 -6.77 -5.61
CA ARG A 32 -7.68 -7.84 -6.37
C ARG A 32 -9.22 -7.76 -6.29
N ASN A 33 -9.74 -7.23 -5.18
CA ASN A 33 -11.18 -7.10 -4.92
C ASN A 33 -11.78 -5.77 -5.40
N HIS A 34 -11.07 -5.00 -6.23
CA HIS A 34 -11.60 -3.76 -6.77
C HIS A 34 -12.77 -4.04 -7.72
N VAL A 35 -13.88 -3.33 -7.51
CA VAL A 35 -15.09 -3.43 -8.31
C VAL A 35 -15.09 -2.30 -9.34
N PHE A 36 -15.09 -2.68 -10.61
CA PHE A 36 -15.13 -1.78 -11.75
C PHE A 36 -16.57 -1.57 -12.22
N ASP A 37 -16.85 -0.40 -12.80
CA ASP A 37 -18.09 -0.10 -13.52
C ASP A 37 -17.77 0.07 -15.00
N SER A 38 -18.00 -0.99 -15.77
CA SER A 38 -17.71 -1.02 -17.21
C SER A 38 -18.88 -0.48 -18.01
N HIS A 39 -18.56 0.41 -18.93
CA HIS A 39 -19.51 1.01 -19.86
C HIS A 39 -19.39 0.31 -21.21
N GLY A 40 -19.79 -0.96 -21.24
CA GLY A 40 -19.80 -1.75 -22.47
C GLY A 40 -20.76 -1.20 -23.52
N PRO A 41 -20.61 -1.62 -24.79
CA PRO A 41 -21.40 -1.10 -25.91
C PRO A 41 -22.91 -1.35 -25.77
N ASP A 42 -23.33 -2.36 -25.00
CA ASP A 42 -24.74 -2.74 -24.85
C ASP A 42 -25.23 -2.67 -23.39
N VAL A 43 -24.37 -3.00 -22.42
CA VAL A 43 -24.78 -3.08 -21.00
C VAL A 43 -23.68 -2.54 -20.09
N ARG A 44 -24.08 -1.73 -19.10
CA ARG A 44 -23.23 -1.35 -17.97
C ARG A 44 -23.04 -2.54 -17.04
N VAL A 45 -21.80 -2.98 -16.86
CA VAL A 45 -21.46 -4.17 -16.08
C VAL A 45 -20.64 -3.75 -14.87
N ARG A 46 -21.14 -4.06 -13.68
CA ARG A 46 -20.42 -3.86 -12.43
C ARG A 46 -19.92 -5.19 -11.87
N GLY A 47 -18.66 -5.27 -11.49
CA GLY A 47 -18.05 -6.49 -10.98
C GLY A 47 -16.55 -6.38 -10.81
N THR A 48 -15.89 -7.49 -10.43
CA THR A 48 -14.42 -7.55 -10.37
C THR A 48 -13.83 -7.68 -11.78
N ALA A 49 -12.55 -7.30 -11.96
CA ALA A 49 -11.89 -7.39 -13.28
C ALA A 49 -12.01 -8.78 -13.92
N GLN A 50 -11.92 -9.84 -13.12
CA GLN A 50 -12.08 -11.22 -13.60
C GLN A 50 -13.50 -11.49 -14.12
N GLN A 51 -14.54 -11.09 -13.37
CA GLN A 51 -15.92 -11.28 -13.78
C GLN A 51 -16.23 -10.53 -15.07
N LEU A 52 -15.69 -9.31 -15.20
CA LEU A 52 -15.86 -8.51 -16.41
C LEU A 52 -15.15 -9.15 -17.59
N PHE A 53 -13.92 -9.63 -17.41
CA PHE A 53 -13.19 -10.36 -18.45
C PHE A 53 -13.99 -11.55 -18.98
N GLU A 54 -14.47 -12.42 -18.08
CA GLU A 54 -15.26 -13.60 -18.45
C GLU A 54 -16.54 -13.22 -19.20
N LYS A 55 -17.25 -12.18 -18.73
CA LYS A 55 -18.48 -11.70 -19.36
C LYS A 55 -18.24 -11.13 -20.76
N TYR A 56 -17.22 -10.29 -20.94
CA TYR A 56 -16.90 -9.71 -22.24
C TYR A 56 -16.38 -10.75 -23.23
N LEU A 57 -15.65 -11.76 -22.75
CA LEU A 57 -15.22 -12.89 -23.57
C LEU A 57 -16.42 -13.66 -24.12
N GLN A 58 -17.44 -13.91 -23.29
CA GLN A 58 -18.66 -14.58 -23.70
C GLN A 58 -19.44 -13.75 -24.73
N HIS A 59 -19.67 -12.45 -24.46
CA HIS A 59 -20.35 -11.57 -25.41
C HIS A 59 -19.62 -11.45 -26.76
N GLY A 60 -18.28 -11.43 -26.76
CA GLY A 60 -17.48 -11.43 -27.99
C GLY A 60 -17.67 -12.71 -28.82
N ARG A 61 -17.76 -13.88 -28.17
CA ARG A 61 -18.05 -15.16 -28.83
C ARG A 61 -19.46 -15.21 -29.42
N ASP A 62 -20.44 -14.74 -28.66
CA ASP A 62 -21.84 -14.69 -29.11
C ASP A 62 -21.99 -13.75 -30.32
N ALA A 63 -21.36 -12.56 -30.28
CA ALA A 63 -21.33 -11.62 -31.40
C ALA A 63 -20.61 -12.18 -32.64
N THR A 64 -19.51 -12.92 -32.43
CA THR A 64 -18.80 -13.61 -33.52
C THR A 64 -19.70 -14.66 -34.19
N GLY A 65 -20.44 -15.45 -33.41
CA GLY A 65 -21.39 -16.44 -33.92
C GLY A 65 -22.60 -15.82 -34.63
N ALA A 66 -23.02 -14.64 -34.19
CA ALA A 66 -24.08 -13.86 -34.84
C ALA A 66 -23.62 -13.17 -36.15
N GLY A 67 -22.31 -13.14 -36.43
CA GLY A 67 -21.73 -12.49 -37.61
C GLY A 67 -21.52 -10.98 -37.47
N ASP A 68 -21.77 -10.39 -36.29
CA ASP A 68 -21.51 -8.97 -36.01
C ASP A 68 -20.06 -8.75 -35.59
N ARG A 69 -19.20 -8.54 -36.59
CA ARG A 69 -17.76 -8.34 -36.39
C ARG A 69 -17.42 -7.07 -35.62
N VAL A 70 -18.22 -6.01 -35.77
CA VAL A 70 -17.96 -4.72 -35.11
C VAL A 70 -18.24 -4.84 -33.62
N ALA A 71 -19.38 -5.44 -33.26
CA ALA A 71 -19.70 -5.72 -31.86
C ALA A 71 -18.69 -6.69 -31.24
N ALA A 72 -18.29 -7.74 -31.96
CA ALA A 72 -17.30 -8.70 -31.48
C ALA A 72 -15.97 -8.01 -31.12
N GLU A 73 -15.44 -7.14 -31.99
CA GLU A 73 -14.21 -6.41 -31.71
C GLU A 73 -14.35 -5.48 -30.51
N ALA A 74 -15.47 -4.76 -30.39
CA ALA A 74 -15.74 -3.90 -29.24
C ALA A 74 -15.74 -4.68 -27.91
N TYR A 75 -16.34 -5.88 -27.90
CA TYR A 75 -16.33 -6.76 -26.73
C TYR A 75 -14.94 -7.32 -26.43
N PHE A 76 -14.18 -7.73 -27.45
CA PHE A 76 -12.82 -8.23 -27.24
C PHE A 76 -11.86 -7.15 -26.73
N GLN A 77 -12.00 -5.90 -27.17
CA GLN A 77 -11.26 -4.78 -26.60
C GLN A 77 -11.54 -4.60 -25.10
N HIS A 78 -12.79 -4.75 -24.68
CA HIS A 78 -13.14 -4.72 -23.25
C HIS A 78 -12.54 -5.89 -22.49
N ALA A 79 -12.63 -7.12 -23.02
CA ALA A 79 -12.00 -8.28 -22.40
C ALA A 79 -10.48 -8.06 -22.25
N GLU A 80 -9.83 -7.59 -23.30
CA GLU A 80 -8.40 -7.30 -23.32
C GLU A 80 -8.02 -6.23 -22.28
N HIS A 81 -8.81 -5.16 -22.17
CA HIS A 81 -8.62 -4.13 -21.14
C HIS A 81 -8.63 -4.71 -19.71
N TYR A 82 -9.63 -5.54 -19.38
CA TYR A 82 -9.71 -6.15 -18.05
C TYR A 82 -8.63 -7.20 -17.81
N PHE A 83 -8.16 -7.87 -18.86
CA PHE A 83 -7.00 -8.74 -18.79
C PHE A 83 -5.71 -7.97 -18.44
N ARG A 84 -5.45 -6.83 -19.09
CA ARG A 84 -4.30 -5.97 -18.72
C ARG A 84 -4.39 -5.50 -17.27
N ILE A 85 -5.57 -5.09 -16.82
CA ILE A 85 -5.80 -4.68 -15.43
C ILE A 85 -5.47 -5.84 -14.48
N MET A 86 -5.98 -7.04 -14.75
CA MET A 86 -5.74 -8.21 -13.90
C MET A 86 -4.23 -8.52 -13.78
N ASN A 87 -3.48 -8.43 -14.88
CA ASN A 87 -2.04 -8.64 -14.89
C ASN A 87 -1.30 -7.55 -14.10
N ALA A 88 -1.69 -6.28 -14.27
CA ALA A 88 -1.11 -5.17 -13.51
C ALA A 88 -1.36 -5.34 -12.00
N MET A 89 -2.56 -5.79 -11.61
CA MET A 89 -2.90 -6.07 -10.21
C MET A 89 -2.08 -7.24 -9.64
N ALA A 90 -1.85 -8.29 -10.43
CA ALA A 90 -1.01 -9.42 -10.03
C ALA A 90 0.45 -9.00 -9.79
N GLN A 91 1.01 -8.18 -10.69
CA GLN A 91 2.36 -7.63 -10.55
C GLN A 91 2.46 -6.71 -9.33
N ALA A 92 1.49 -5.83 -9.12
CA ALA A 92 1.45 -4.94 -7.97
C ALA A 92 1.35 -5.71 -6.64
N ALA A 93 0.58 -6.80 -6.60
CA ALA A 93 0.49 -7.66 -5.43
C ALA A 93 1.85 -8.28 -5.07
N GLN A 94 2.59 -8.78 -6.07
CA GLN A 94 3.92 -9.35 -5.87
C GLN A 94 4.94 -8.32 -5.38
N GLN A 95 4.96 -7.11 -5.97
CA GLN A 95 5.82 -6.02 -5.52
C GLN A 95 5.49 -5.59 -4.08
N SER A 96 4.20 -5.49 -3.74
CA SER A 96 3.78 -5.14 -2.38
C SER A 96 4.18 -6.18 -1.34
N GLN A 97 4.26 -7.46 -1.73
CA GLN A 97 4.70 -8.53 -0.84
C GLN A 97 6.21 -8.44 -0.58
N GLN A 98 7.00 -8.16 -1.62
CA GLN A 98 8.45 -7.95 -1.50
C GLN A 98 8.76 -6.73 -0.62
N GLU A 99 8.11 -5.59 -0.88
CA GLU A 99 8.31 -4.38 -0.08
C GLU A 99 7.93 -4.60 1.40
N ARG A 100 6.86 -5.36 1.66
CA ARG A 100 6.48 -5.72 3.04
C ARG A 100 7.53 -6.60 3.72
N ALA A 101 8.10 -7.56 3.00
CA ALA A 101 9.15 -8.43 3.52
C ALA A 101 10.44 -7.65 3.82
N GLU A 102 10.85 -6.74 2.93
CA GLU A 102 12.01 -5.87 3.12
C GLU A 102 11.84 -4.92 4.30
N ARG A 103 10.66 -4.28 4.42
CA ARG A 103 10.34 -3.42 5.57
C ARG A 103 10.32 -4.19 6.88
N GLN A 104 9.89 -5.46 6.88
CA GLN A 104 9.94 -6.32 8.06
C GLN A 104 11.38 -6.69 8.43
N SER A 105 12.20 -7.06 7.45
CA SER A 105 13.62 -7.36 7.66
C SER A 105 14.39 -6.15 8.18
N ALA A 106 14.22 -4.97 7.58
CA ALA A 106 14.87 -3.74 8.03
C ALA A 106 14.49 -3.35 9.47
N ARG A 107 13.22 -3.53 9.86
CA ARG A 107 12.76 -3.32 11.24
C ARG A 107 13.39 -4.31 12.22
N GLN A 108 13.55 -5.57 11.81
CA GLN A 108 14.18 -6.59 12.65
C GLN A 108 15.68 -6.33 12.81
N SER A 109 16.38 -5.96 11.74
CA SER A 109 17.80 -5.60 11.79
C SER A 109 18.05 -4.36 12.65
N SER A 110 17.24 -3.30 12.49
CA SER A 110 17.35 -2.09 13.32
C SER A 110 17.09 -2.41 14.80
N ARG A 111 16.14 -3.30 15.11
CA ARG A 111 15.86 -3.70 16.49
C ARG A 111 16.97 -4.56 17.09
N ALA A 112 17.56 -5.46 16.30
CA ALA A 112 18.72 -6.25 16.73
C ALA A 112 19.95 -5.36 16.99
N GLN A 113 20.15 -4.32 16.17
CA GLN A 113 21.27 -3.39 16.30
C GLN A 113 21.13 -2.47 17.51
N MET A 114 19.91 -2.06 17.86
CA MET A 114 19.65 -1.33 19.11
C MET A 114 19.91 -2.20 20.34
N ASN A 115 19.40 -3.44 20.36
CA ASN A 115 19.64 -4.37 21.47
C ASN A 115 21.14 -4.67 21.67
N ALA A 116 21.90 -4.86 20.59
CA ALA A 116 23.34 -5.11 20.67
C ALA A 116 24.14 -3.88 21.17
N ALA A 117 23.68 -2.67 20.84
CA ALA A 117 24.29 -1.45 21.36
C ALA A 117 23.99 -1.25 22.85
N GLU A 118 22.81 -1.66 23.31
CA GLU A 118 22.40 -1.63 24.72
C GLU A 118 23.22 -2.65 25.55
N GLU A 119 23.41 -3.88 25.06
CA GLU A 119 24.30 -4.88 25.70
C GLU A 119 25.76 -4.42 25.78
N ALA A 120 26.26 -3.71 24.76
CA ALA A 120 27.64 -3.21 24.76
C ALA A 120 27.85 -2.04 25.74
N ASP A 121 26.85 -1.16 25.90
CA ASP A 121 26.85 -0.07 26.89
C ASP A 121 26.76 -0.62 28.31
N GLU A 122 25.96 -1.67 28.53
CA GLU A 122 25.79 -2.33 29.83
C GLU A 122 27.06 -3.10 30.25
N GLY A 123 27.69 -3.83 29.31
CA GLY A 123 28.97 -4.49 29.55
C GLY A 123 30.15 -3.52 29.76
N HIS A 124 30.09 -2.31 29.19
CA HIS A 124 31.10 -1.28 29.44
C HIS A 124 30.97 -0.68 30.84
N ARG A 125 29.74 -0.44 31.31
CA ARG A 125 29.47 0.05 32.68
C ARG A 125 29.87 -0.96 33.75
N GLU A 126 29.62 -2.26 33.54
CA GLU A 126 30.07 -3.31 34.47
C GLU A 126 31.60 -3.44 34.54
N ALA A 127 32.30 -3.23 33.42
CA ALA A 127 33.76 -3.28 33.37
C ALA A 127 34.42 -2.07 34.07
N GLU A 128 33.80 -0.89 34.02
CA GLU A 128 34.28 0.30 34.74
C GLU A 128 34.07 0.18 36.26
N ASP A 129 32.92 -0.34 36.70
CA ASP A 129 32.63 -0.57 38.13
C ASP A 129 33.61 -1.58 38.76
N ALA A 130 33.91 -2.67 38.03
CA ALA A 130 34.88 -3.68 38.45
C ALA A 130 36.34 -3.17 38.52
N GLN A 131 36.70 -2.15 37.72
CA GLN A 131 38.04 -1.54 37.74
C GLN A 131 38.20 -0.51 38.87
N SER A 132 37.13 0.21 39.25
CA SER A 132 37.15 1.07 40.44
C SER A 132 37.30 0.31 41.76
N ALA A 133 36.78 -0.91 41.85
CA ALA A 133 36.89 -1.74 43.06
C ALA A 133 38.30 -2.31 43.33
N GLN A 134 39.23 -2.22 42.36
CA GLN A 134 40.58 -2.77 42.47
C GLN A 134 41.66 -1.75 42.88
N HIS A 135 41.33 -0.45 42.94
CA HIS A 135 42.29 0.61 43.26
C HIS A 135 42.35 1.03 44.74
N ASP A 136 41.55 0.42 45.63
CA ASP A 136 41.50 0.75 47.07
C ASP A 136 42.32 -0.21 47.97
N ASN A 137 43.25 -0.99 47.41
CA ASN A 137 44.04 -1.96 48.19
C ASN A 137 45.56 -1.71 48.09
N GLU A 138 45.98 -0.48 48.40
CA GLU A 138 47.39 -0.14 48.62
C GLU A 138 47.69 -0.17 50.12
N PRO A 139 48.63 -1.00 50.62
CA PRO A 139 48.96 -1.06 52.04
C PRO A 139 49.76 0.18 52.43
N GLN A 140 49.22 0.97 53.36
CA GLN A 140 49.91 2.16 53.88
C GLN A 140 51.24 1.79 54.55
N PRO A 141 52.33 2.53 54.30
CA PRO A 141 53.57 2.32 55.03
C PRO A 141 53.40 2.83 56.46
N GLU A 142 53.63 1.96 57.45
CA GLU A 142 53.72 2.38 58.86
C GLU A 142 54.89 3.35 59.02
N LEU A 143 54.56 4.59 59.42
CA LEU A 143 55.53 5.58 59.87
C LEU A 143 55.83 5.33 61.35
N SER A 144 57.05 4.87 61.62
CA SER A 144 57.65 4.79 62.94
C SER A 144 58.23 6.14 63.38
N GLU A 145 57.71 6.71 64.46
CA GLU A 145 58.43 7.17 65.68
C GLU A 145 57.46 7.74 66.73
#